data_AF-A0A5B8CHI4-F1
#
_entry.id   AF-A0A5B8CHI4-F1
#
_cell.length_a   1.000
_cell.length_b   1.000
_cell.length_c   1.000
_cell.angle_alpha   90.00
_cell.angle_beta   90.00
_cell.angle_gamma   90.00
#
_symmetry.space_group_name_H-M   'P 1'
#
loop_
_entity.id
_entity.type
_entity.pdbx_description
1 polymer ?
#
loop_
_entity_poly.entity_id
_entity_poly.type
_entity_poly.pdbx_seq_one_letter_code
_entity_poly.pdbx_strand_id
1 'polypeptide(L)' 'MDVLQRGIGIRFKDRVRNDVEEYCISEGWIRVAAGKTRDRHGQPLTIKLSGPVEAWFENANEGAGEAADKAE' A
#
# COMPACT_ATOMS: atom_id res chain seq x y z
N MET A 1 8.73 -5.85 -17.36
CA MET A 1 7.53 -6.69 -17.26
C MET A 1 7.01 -6.62 -15.83
N ASP A 2 6.03 -5.74 -15.61
CA ASP A 2 4.76 -6.05 -14.93
C ASP A 2 4.76 -6.80 -13.58
N VAL A 3 5.53 -6.36 -12.58
CA VAL A 3 5.53 -6.99 -11.22
C VAL A 3 4.67 -6.22 -10.20
N LEU A 4 4.20 -5.01 -10.52
CA LEU A 4 3.60 -4.08 -9.54
C LEU A 4 2.09 -4.23 -9.36
N GLN A 5 1.45 -5.20 -10.04
CA GLN A 5 0.00 -5.43 -9.99
C GLN A 5 -0.41 -6.49 -8.95
N ARG A 6 0.47 -6.85 -8.01
CA ARG A 6 0.14 -7.75 -6.92
C ARG A 6 -0.62 -6.95 -5.87
N GLY A 7 -1.94 -7.15 -5.75
CA GLY A 7 -2.78 -6.54 -4.73
C GLY A 7 -2.12 -6.61 -3.34
N ILE A 8 -1.94 -5.44 -2.73
CA ILE A 8 -1.39 -5.28 -1.39
C ILE A 8 -2.56 -4.83 -0.51
N GLY A 9 -2.89 -5.65 0.47
CA GLY A 9 -3.87 -5.31 1.50
C GLY A 9 -3.16 -4.57 2.63
N ILE A 10 -3.76 -3.46 3.10
CA ILE A 10 -3.20 -2.65 4.19
C ILE A 10 -4.21 -2.55 5.32
N ARG A 11 -3.80 -2.89 6.54
CA ARG A 11 -4.55 -2.66 7.77
C ARG A 11 -3.92 -1.50 8.50
N PHE A 12 -4.74 -0.51 8.80
CA PHE A 12 -4.34 0.67 9.53
C PHE A 12 -5.29 0.91 10.69
N LYS A 13 -4.77 0.98 11.92
CA LYS A 13 -5.56 1.12 13.15
C LYS A 13 -6.72 0.11 13.18
N ASP A 14 -6.40 -1.18 13.04
CA ASP A 14 -7.34 -2.31 12.98
C ASP A 14 -8.32 -2.36 11.78
N ARG A 15 -8.34 -1.32 10.94
CA ARG A 15 -9.22 -1.27 9.76
C ARG A 15 -8.46 -1.62 8.49
N VAL A 16 -8.97 -2.59 7.74
CA VAL A 16 -8.50 -2.91 6.39
C VAL A 16 -8.91 -1.78 5.44
N ARG A 17 -7.95 -1.27 4.68
CA ARG A 17 -8.12 -0.22 3.67
C ARG A 17 -7.52 -0.68 2.36
N ASN A 18 -8.28 -0.44 1.29
CA ASN A 18 -7.86 -0.67 -0.09
C ASN A 18 -7.71 0.67 -0.86
N ASP A 19 -8.06 1.78 -0.21
CA ASP A 19 -7.94 3.17 -0.69
C ASP A 19 -6.55 3.81 -0.41
N VAL A 20 -5.56 3.00 -0.03
CA VAL A 20 -4.22 3.47 0.30
C VAL A 20 -3.41 3.63 -0.98
N GLU A 21 -2.88 4.84 -1.19
CA GLU A 21 -2.06 5.18 -2.34
C GLU A 21 -0.56 4.96 -2.05
N GLU A 22 -0.14 5.20 -0.81
CA GLU A 22 1.24 5.06 -0.36
C GLU A 22 1.28 4.62 1.11
N TYR A 23 2.30 3.87 1.51
CA TYR A 23 2.50 3.50 2.90
C TYR A 23 3.98 3.28 3.23
N CYS A 24 4.31 3.43 4.51
CA CYS A 24 5.59 3.02 5.07
C CYS A 24 5.35 2.26 6.38
N ILE A 25 5.74 0.99 6.41
CA ILE A 25 5.63 0.14 7.60
C ILE A 25 6.64 0.60 8.65
N SER A 26 7.88 0.86 8.23
CA SER A 26 8.99 1.23 9.14
C SER A 26 8.74 2.56 9.86
N GLU A 27 8.21 3.55 9.15
CA GLU A 27 7.87 4.85 9.73
C GLU A 27 6.43 4.91 10.26
N GLY A 28 5.61 3.89 10.01
CA GLY A 28 4.25 3.78 10.55
C GLY A 28 3.29 4.85 10.02
N TRP A 29 3.21 5.02 8.71
CA TRP A 29 2.26 5.94 8.10
C TRP A 29 1.65 5.43 6.80
N ILE A 30 0.43 5.91 6.50
CA ILE A 30 -0.26 5.68 5.22
C ILE A 30 -0.69 7.02 4.60
N ARG A 31 -0.78 7.05 3.28
CA ARG A 31 -1.41 8.12 2.49
C ARG A 31 -2.66 7.57 1.83
N VAL A 32 -3.76 8.27 2.07
CA VAL A 32 -5.09 7.89 1.56
C VAL A 32 -5.78 9.10 0.99
N ALA A 33 -6.61 8.90 -0.03
CA ALA A 33 -7.52 9.94 -0.50
C ALA A 33 -8.52 10.32 0.62
N ALA A 34 -8.65 11.61 0.89
CA ALA A 34 -9.59 12.19 1.84
C ALA A 34 -11.01 12.20 1.24
N GLY A 35 -11.58 11.01 1.10
CA GLY A 35 -12.93 10.82 0.57
C GLY A 35 -13.07 11.29 -0.87
N LYS A 36 -14.18 11.96 -1.18
CA LYS A 36 -14.50 12.46 -2.54
C LYS A 36 -13.96 13.87 -2.80
N THR A 37 -13.25 14.47 -1.86
CA THR A 37 -12.79 15.85 -1.96
C THR A 37 -11.62 15.93 -2.94
N ARG A 38 -11.72 16.90 -3.86
CA ARG A 38 -10.71 17.18 -4.87
C ARG A 38 -10.19 18.61 -4.69
N ASP A 39 -8.91 18.80 -4.95
CA ASP A 39 -8.28 20.13 -4.98
C ASP A 39 -8.76 20.94 -6.20
N ARG A 40 -8.38 22.22 -6.31
CA ARG A 40 -8.78 23.14 -7.40
C ARG A 40 -8.41 22.62 -8.80
N HIS A 41 -7.43 21.72 -8.86
CA HIS A 41 -6.96 21.06 -10.09
C HIS A 41 -7.68 19.74 -10.39
N GLY A 42 -8.68 19.35 -9.59
CA GLY A 42 -9.42 18.09 -9.77
C GLY A 42 -8.71 16.85 -9.25
N GLN A 43 -7.53 17.00 -8.64
CA GLN A 43 -6.79 15.90 -8.04
C GLN A 43 -7.39 15.51 -6.68
N PRO A 44 -7.48 14.22 -6.34
CA PRO A 44 -7.96 13.79 -5.03
C PRO A 44 -7.05 14.37 -3.94
N LEU A 45 -7.65 14.93 -2.89
CA LEU A 45 -6.89 15.43 -1.76
C LEU A 45 -6.37 14.24 -0.96
N THR A 46 -5.07 14.08 -0.83
CA THR A 46 -4.48 12.99 -0.03
C THR A 46 -4.16 13.45 1.39
N ILE A 47 -4.43 12.62 2.39
CA ILE A 47 -4.03 12.86 3.78
C ILE A 47 -3.05 11.79 4.24
N LYS A 48 -2.03 12.22 4.98
CA LYS A 48 -1.09 11.33 5.67
C LYS A 48 -1.64 11.00 7.06
N LEU A 49 -1.81 9.72 7.34
CA LEU A 49 -2.24 9.22 8.63
C LEU A 49 -1.10 8.41 9.26
N SER A 50 -0.68 8.80 10.46
CA SER A 50 0.32 8.06 11.23
C SER A 50 -0.33 7.11 12.24
N GLY A 51 0.25 5.93 12.41
CA GLY A 51 -0.27 4.89 13.30
C GLY A 51 0.25 3.50 12.97
N PRO A 52 -0.24 2.46 13.66
CA PRO A 52 0.13 1.09 13.35
C PRO A 52 -0.33 0.71 11.94
N VAL A 53 0.62 0.30 11.11
CA VAL A 53 0.43 -0.15 9.72
C VAL A 53 0.86 -1.60 9.62
N GLU A 54 -0.02 -2.45 9.10
CA GLU A 54 0.29 -3.83 8.72
C GLU A 54 -0.05 -3.98 7.24
N ALA A 55 0.91 -4.44 6.42
CA ALA A 55 0.66 -4.73 5.01
C ALA A 55 0.92 -6.21 4.72
N TRP A 56 0.07 -6.81 3.90
CA TRP A 56 0.22 -8.19 3.41
C TRP A 56 -0.03 -8.23 1.91
N PHE A 57 0.53 -9.24 1.26
CA PHE A 57 0.26 -9.52 -0.14
C PHE A 57 -1.03 -10.34 -0.24
N GLU A 58 -2.02 -9.85 -0.98
CA GLU A 58 -3.27 -10.59 -1.22
C GLU A 58 -3.02 -11.86 -2.07
N ASN A 59 -1.90 -11.92 -2.79
CA ASN A 59 -1.44 -13.09 -3.55
C ASN A 59 -0.19 -13.75 -2.92
N ALA A 60 -0.22 -14.04 -1.62
CA ALA A 60 0.87 -14.78 -0.96
C ALA A 60 1.08 -16.21 -1.51
N ASN A 61 0.19 -16.71 -2.38
CA ASN A 61 0.31 -18.04 -3.00
C ASN A 61 1.12 -18.07 -4.32
N GLU A 62 1.55 -16.93 -4.88
CA GLU A 62 2.25 -16.91 -6.19
C GLU A 62 3.47 -15.97 -6.23
N GLY A 63 4.22 -15.91 -5.12
CA GLY A 63 5.36 -14.99 -5.03
C GLY A 63 6.51 -15.38 -4.09
N ALA A 64 6.45 -16.51 -3.39
CA ALA A 64 7.55 -17.00 -2.55
C ALA A 64 8.58 -17.85 -3.33
N GLY A 65 8.77 -17.57 -4.63
CA GLY A 65 9.55 -18.41 -5.55
C GLY A 65 10.70 -17.72 -6.28
N GLU A 66 11.03 -16.45 -6.02
CA GLU A 66 12.03 -15.77 -6.85
C GLU A 66 12.89 -14.78 -6.05
N ALA A 67 13.78 -15.31 -5.21
CA ALA A 67 14.94 -14.58 -4.68
C ALA A 67 16.08 -15.54 -4.27
N ALA A 68 16.30 -16.59 -5.05
CA ALA A 68 17.44 -17.49 -4.87
C ALA A 68 18.00 -17.93 -6.24
N ASP A 69 18.36 -16.98 -7.10
CA ASP A 69 19.43 -17.23 -8.08
C ASP A 69 19.95 -15.92 -8.69
N LYS A 70 21.13 -15.51 -8.26
CA LYS A 70 22.22 -15.07 -9.16
C LYS A 70 23.45 -14.73 -8.33
N ALA A 71 24.23 -15.77 -8.06
CA ALA A 71 25.65 -15.65 -7.82
C ALA A 71 26.33 -16.56 -8.84
N GLU A 72 26.69 -16.01 -9.99
CA GLU A 72 27.83 -16.45 -10.80
C GLU A 72 28.36 -15.25 -11.60
#